data_AF-A0AAU0HC77-F1
#
_entry.id   AF-A0AAU0HC77-F1
#
_cell.length_a   1.000
_cell.length_b   1.000
_cell.length_c   1.000
_cell.angle_alpha   90.00
_cell.angle_beta   90.00
_cell.angle_gamma   90.00
#
_symmetry.space_group_name_H-M   'P 1'
#
loop_
_entity.id
_entity.type
_entity.pdbx_description
1 polymer ?
#
loop_
_entity_poly.entity_id
_entity_poly.type
_entity_poly.pdbx_seq_one_letter_code
_entity_poly.pdbx_strand_id
1 'polypeptide(L)'
;MVRTPVTLAALLGIAGAAYGVAFWGMTTLDAKSAWSRFEALSGSGAEGRAVGHGDQALALFTEDGLDAESLDVMKLAVANAHFESGDPERAIELFWTVLGSPLGASMTEPERMELKHRVALLNLRTGQAVPAALIFSEFVDAAGDDAALVDPEDPDSQTAKYISYVNAAVGDFVDAMPAIGGADIIRGSESDRLYAADQLTNLGGYYARIDDGDYAAAGLLAAAYHTRRDILGPDHADTAHTALLLAPIYERIGRLTDAETIYLEAFHAQERVKGSNNPELSLYIRLLADVYQRQGRNTEAEALNVHMRSMFRDSFGARRYAPNRERNRKSDINRPVSVDFPLSARYAPDDLVFAAKEGIPVSKNPGLEEMMIRKAEEDDTGSMPQMLVALFNQCQSPQEKLSLRSGYRAYSTQKQIYETKDHKGQVAVPGTSEHQSGLAADIDVNGRFMRSTDRAYQCFEAHAWQHGFILTFPDGNEYLSGEDTYEPWHWRYVGKRTALLFRETGPLGYPQEFLAALPCYEERALAGLFVTVGEQDVCLATVQKQPKTAAVLSESADG
;
A
#
# COMPACT_ATOMS: atom_id res chain seq x y z
N MET A 1 28.17 93.70 -2.52
CA MET A 1 27.38 93.48 -3.75
C MET A 1 27.78 92.15 -4.34
N VAL A 2 27.08 91.06 -4.04
CA VAL A 2 27.10 89.85 -4.90
C VAL A 2 25.64 89.45 -5.03
N ARG A 3 24.94 90.11 -5.96
CA ARG A 3 23.55 89.83 -6.30
C ARG A 3 23.50 89.49 -7.79
N THR A 4 23.90 88.27 -8.09
CA THR A 4 23.39 87.56 -9.27
C THR A 4 22.89 86.21 -8.76
N PRO A 5 21.65 85.80 -9.05
CA PRO A 5 21.11 84.50 -8.61
C PRO A 5 22.01 83.31 -9.05
N VAL A 6 22.78 83.50 -10.12
CA VAL A 6 23.77 82.55 -10.65
C VAL A 6 24.90 82.25 -9.65
N THR A 7 25.37 83.22 -8.86
CA THR A 7 26.50 83.00 -7.93
C THR A 7 26.09 82.30 -6.64
N LEU A 8 24.86 82.54 -6.14
CA LEU A 8 24.35 81.82 -4.97
C LEU A 8 24.00 80.37 -5.34
N ALA A 9 23.37 80.15 -6.50
CA ALA A 9 23.11 78.81 -7.01
C ALA A 9 24.43 78.04 -7.25
N ALA A 10 25.46 78.69 -7.80
CA ALA A 10 26.78 78.07 -7.97
C ALA A 10 27.45 77.74 -6.63
N LEU A 11 27.41 78.63 -5.64
CA LEU A 11 27.97 78.38 -4.31
C LEU A 11 27.21 77.27 -3.55
N LEU A 12 25.88 77.23 -3.65
CA LEU A 12 25.06 76.15 -3.09
C LEU A 12 25.31 74.82 -3.82
N GLY A 13 25.54 74.86 -5.13
CA GLY A 13 25.95 73.68 -5.91
C GLY A 13 27.32 73.13 -5.47
N ILE A 14 28.31 74.00 -5.27
CA ILE A 14 29.64 73.61 -4.77
C ILE A 14 29.56 73.07 -3.34
N ALA A 15 28.83 73.75 -2.45
CA ALA A 15 28.63 73.29 -1.08
C ALA A 15 27.89 71.94 -1.02
N GLY A 16 26.86 71.76 -1.87
CA GLY A 16 26.15 70.50 -2.02
C GLY A 16 27.06 69.37 -2.55
N ALA A 17 27.91 69.66 -3.53
CA ALA A 17 28.87 68.70 -4.07
C ALA A 17 29.95 68.32 -3.03
N ALA A 18 30.50 69.30 -2.31
CA ALA A 18 31.48 69.06 -1.26
C ALA A 18 30.88 68.24 -0.09
N TYR A 19 29.65 68.55 0.30
CA TYR A 19 28.90 67.76 1.27
C TYR A 19 28.66 66.33 0.76
N GLY A 20 28.27 66.17 -0.51
CA GLY A 20 28.08 64.87 -1.14
C GLY A 20 29.35 64.01 -1.13
N VAL A 21 30.50 64.59 -1.46
CA VAL A 21 31.80 63.88 -1.44
C VAL A 21 32.23 63.51 -0.02
N ALA A 22 32.08 64.43 0.95
CA ALA A 22 32.40 64.16 2.34
C ALA A 22 31.48 63.09 2.94
N PHE A 23 30.17 63.18 2.66
CA PHE A 23 29.17 62.22 3.09
C PHE A 23 29.41 60.83 2.49
N TRP A 24 29.72 60.77 1.19
CA TRP A 24 30.12 59.52 0.53
C TRP A 24 31.36 58.93 1.20
N GLY A 25 32.43 59.72 1.35
CA GLY A 25 33.68 59.28 2.01
C GLY A 25 33.48 58.73 3.43
N MET A 26 32.63 59.38 4.24
CA MET A 26 32.31 58.89 5.59
C MET A 26 31.59 57.53 5.54
N THR A 27 30.57 57.40 4.70
CA THR A 27 29.79 56.16 4.60
C THR A 27 30.50 55.01 3.87
N THR A 28 31.64 55.27 3.22
CA THR A 28 32.48 54.24 2.57
C THR A 28 33.67 53.79 3.41
N LEU A 29 34.17 54.62 4.32
CA LEU A 29 35.43 54.36 5.05
C LEU A 29 35.25 54.15 6.55
N ASP A 30 34.11 54.54 7.13
CA ASP A 30 33.84 54.41 8.56
C ASP A 30 32.64 53.49 8.82
N ALA A 31 32.88 52.39 9.54
CA ALA A 31 31.89 51.33 9.77
C ALA A 31 30.62 51.85 10.46
N LYS A 32 30.78 52.73 11.46
CA LYS A 32 29.66 53.30 12.24
C LYS A 32 28.81 54.26 11.39
N SER A 33 29.45 55.07 10.56
CA SER A 33 28.78 55.97 9.63
C SER A 33 28.01 55.20 8.56
N ALA A 34 28.60 54.13 8.02
CA ALA A 34 27.92 53.22 7.10
C ALA A 34 26.69 52.57 7.75
N TRP A 35 26.83 52.06 8.97
CA TRP A 35 25.72 51.44 9.72
C TRP A 35 24.60 52.41 10.08
N SER A 36 24.95 53.58 10.62
CA SER A 36 23.95 54.61 10.95
C SER A 36 23.17 55.04 9.71
N ARG A 37 23.82 55.06 8.55
CA ARG A 37 23.15 55.35 7.28
C ARG A 37 22.24 54.20 6.86
N PHE A 38 22.67 52.95 7.00
CA PHE A 38 21.84 51.77 6.77
C PHE A 38 20.55 51.84 7.63
N GLU A 39 20.68 52.00 8.95
CA GLU A 39 19.54 52.07 9.88
C GLU A 39 18.58 53.21 9.54
N ALA A 40 19.12 54.40 9.22
CA ALA A 40 18.29 55.55 8.87
C ALA A 40 17.48 55.31 7.58
N LEU A 41 18.04 54.60 6.61
CA LEU A 41 17.35 54.29 5.35
C LEU A 41 16.36 53.15 5.53
N SER A 42 16.75 52.06 6.19
CA SER A 42 15.86 50.93 6.50
C SER A 42 14.67 51.38 7.36
N GLY A 43 14.91 52.18 8.41
CA GLY A 43 13.84 52.75 9.23
C GLY A 43 12.87 53.70 8.49
N SER A 44 13.24 54.14 7.29
CA SER A 44 12.37 54.93 6.39
C SER A 44 11.70 54.10 5.29
N GLY A 45 11.91 52.78 5.27
CA GLY A 45 11.45 51.85 4.22
C GLY A 45 12.22 51.95 2.91
N ALA A 46 13.38 52.61 2.89
CA ALA A 46 14.19 52.84 1.69
C ALA A 46 15.21 51.71 1.48
N GLU A 47 14.77 50.45 1.52
CA GLU A 47 15.65 49.28 1.63
C GLU A 47 16.62 49.13 0.45
N GLY A 48 16.16 49.35 -0.79
CA GLY A 48 17.04 49.33 -1.97
C GLY A 48 18.17 50.38 -1.95
N ARG A 49 18.07 51.41 -1.11
CA ARG A 49 19.17 52.35 -0.84
C ARG A 49 19.97 52.01 0.42
N ALA A 50 19.38 51.27 1.35
CA ALA A 50 20.01 50.89 2.60
C ALA A 50 21.05 49.79 2.37
N VAL A 51 20.71 48.78 1.58
CA VAL A 51 21.49 47.53 1.43
C VAL A 51 22.98 47.73 1.16
N GLY A 52 23.35 48.62 0.24
CA GLY A 52 24.76 48.89 -0.06
C GLY A 52 25.54 49.49 1.12
N HIS A 53 24.89 50.27 1.98
CA HIS A 53 25.50 50.77 3.21
C HIS A 53 25.59 49.67 4.28
N GLY A 54 24.63 48.76 4.32
CA GLY A 54 24.65 47.58 5.20
C GLY A 54 25.82 46.66 4.88
N ASP A 55 25.99 46.27 3.61
CA ASP A 55 27.12 45.43 3.18
C ASP A 55 28.48 46.09 3.42
N GLN A 56 28.58 47.40 3.15
CA GLN A 56 29.80 48.17 3.44
C GLN A 56 30.10 48.18 4.95
N ALA A 57 29.09 48.36 5.80
CA ALA A 57 29.26 48.31 7.24
C ALA A 57 29.74 46.92 7.69
N LEU A 58 29.13 45.84 7.20
CA LEU A 58 29.55 44.46 7.52
C LEU A 58 31.00 44.20 7.13
N ALA A 59 31.43 44.66 5.95
CA ALA A 59 32.82 44.52 5.50
C ALA A 59 33.79 45.23 6.44
N LEU A 60 33.53 46.50 6.75
CA LEU A 60 34.40 47.31 7.61
C LEU A 60 34.42 46.78 9.06
N PHE A 61 33.28 46.41 9.64
CA PHE A 61 33.25 45.83 10.99
C PHE A 61 33.96 44.48 11.07
N THR A 62 33.96 43.70 9.98
CA THR A 62 34.73 42.46 9.90
C THR A 62 36.24 42.75 9.91
N GLU A 63 36.68 43.76 9.13
CA GLU A 63 38.09 44.20 9.12
C GLU A 63 38.54 44.80 10.46
N ASP A 64 37.66 45.55 11.11
CA ASP A 64 37.88 46.18 12.41
C ASP A 64 37.85 45.16 13.58
N GLY A 65 37.50 43.90 13.32
CA GLY A 65 37.52 42.82 14.29
C GLY A 65 36.36 42.85 15.29
N LEU A 66 35.17 43.28 14.85
CA LEU A 66 33.93 43.17 15.64
C LEU A 66 33.68 41.69 16.01
N ASP A 67 33.14 41.44 17.20
CA ASP A 67 32.82 40.08 17.63
C ASP A 67 31.73 39.44 16.76
N ALA A 68 31.81 38.11 16.62
CA ALA A 68 30.94 37.36 15.73
C ALA A 68 29.45 37.48 16.08
N GLU A 69 29.11 37.56 17.37
CA GLU A 69 27.73 37.66 17.84
C GLU A 69 27.09 38.99 17.40
N SER A 70 27.78 40.11 17.64
CA SER A 70 27.36 41.43 17.17
C SER A 70 27.26 41.47 15.65
N LEU A 71 28.22 40.87 14.95
CA LEU A 71 28.22 40.82 13.49
C LEU A 71 27.04 40.00 12.95
N ASP A 72 26.62 38.92 13.61
CA ASP A 72 25.49 38.11 13.18
C ASP A 72 24.14 38.82 13.34
N VAL A 73 23.97 39.62 14.39
CA VAL A 73 22.80 40.50 14.54
C VAL A 73 22.75 41.51 13.39
N MET A 74 23.90 42.08 13.02
CA MET A 74 23.99 43.01 11.91
C MET A 74 23.69 42.31 10.57
N LYS A 75 24.24 41.12 10.33
CA LYS A 75 23.95 40.32 9.13
C LYS A 75 22.47 40.02 9.00
N LEU A 76 21.78 39.69 10.10
CA LEU A 76 20.34 39.44 10.08
C LEU A 76 19.54 40.68 9.65
N ALA A 77 19.88 41.86 10.15
CA ALA A 77 19.23 43.10 9.75
C ALA A 77 19.49 43.42 8.27
N VAL A 78 20.73 43.26 7.80
CA VAL A 78 21.09 43.47 6.39
C VAL A 78 20.43 42.43 5.48
N ALA A 79 20.29 41.18 5.93
CA ALA A 79 19.57 40.13 5.21
C ALA A 79 18.09 40.49 5.01
N ASN A 80 17.43 41.00 6.04
CA ASN A 80 16.05 41.47 5.95
C ASN A 80 15.91 42.65 4.99
N ALA A 81 16.83 43.61 5.01
CA ALA A 81 16.84 44.71 4.05
C ALA A 81 16.99 44.20 2.60
N HIS A 82 17.87 43.24 2.37
CA HIS A 82 18.03 42.61 1.05
C HIS A 82 16.77 41.87 0.59
N PHE A 83 16.13 41.13 1.49
CA PHE A 83 14.85 40.45 1.25
C PHE A 83 13.75 41.42 0.80
N GLU A 84 13.59 42.55 1.50
CA GLU A 84 12.59 43.58 1.19
C GLU A 84 12.95 44.39 -0.07
N SER A 85 14.25 44.57 -0.35
CA SER A 85 14.74 45.30 -1.53
C SER A 85 14.63 44.51 -2.84
N GLY A 86 14.50 43.19 -2.76
CA GLY A 86 14.47 42.31 -3.92
C GLY A 86 15.83 41.85 -4.43
N ASP A 87 16.86 41.79 -3.58
CA ASP A 87 18.15 41.13 -3.86
C ASP A 87 18.20 39.73 -3.21
N PRO A 88 17.73 38.69 -3.92
CA PRO A 88 17.50 37.39 -3.32
C PRO A 88 18.79 36.62 -3.00
N GLU A 89 19.83 36.74 -3.83
CA GLU A 89 21.07 35.97 -3.66
C GLU A 89 21.79 36.38 -2.38
N ARG A 90 21.95 37.69 -2.18
CA ARG A 90 22.62 38.22 -1.00
C ARG A 90 21.82 37.98 0.28
N ALA A 91 20.49 38.10 0.23
CA ALA A 91 19.63 37.76 1.36
C ALA A 91 19.76 36.27 1.75
N ILE A 92 19.72 35.35 0.78
CA ILE A 92 19.87 33.90 1.03
C ILE A 92 21.21 33.60 1.71
N GLU A 93 22.31 34.16 1.19
CA GLU A 93 23.66 33.99 1.76
C GLU A 93 23.72 34.43 3.23
N LEU A 94 23.20 35.63 3.52
CA LEU A 94 23.24 36.20 4.87
C LEU A 94 22.32 35.43 5.83
N PHE A 95 21.12 35.02 5.41
CA PHE A 95 20.23 34.21 6.24
C PHE A 95 20.87 32.86 6.60
N TRP A 96 21.47 32.15 5.64
CA TRP A 96 22.17 30.89 5.93
C TRP A 96 23.38 31.10 6.84
N THR A 97 24.11 32.21 6.66
CA THR A 97 25.23 32.57 7.54
C THR A 97 24.76 32.74 8.98
N VAL A 98 23.63 33.43 9.20
CA VAL A 98 23.05 33.64 10.53
C VAL A 98 22.51 32.33 11.11
N LEU A 99 21.78 31.54 10.31
CA LEU A 99 21.25 30.23 10.74
C LEU A 99 22.35 29.25 11.16
N GLY A 100 23.52 29.31 10.53
CA GLY A 100 24.69 28.49 10.84
C GLY A 100 25.56 29.01 11.99
N SER A 101 25.21 30.14 12.61
CA SER A 101 26.02 30.79 13.63
C SER A 101 25.54 30.49 15.07
N PRO A 102 26.32 30.86 16.12
CA PRO A 102 25.86 30.74 17.51
C PRO A 102 24.54 31.48 17.77
N LEU A 103 24.31 32.61 17.09
CA LEU A 103 23.04 33.33 17.17
C LEU A 103 21.90 32.47 16.62
N GLY A 104 22.06 31.88 15.44
CA GLY A 104 21.09 30.94 14.86
C GLY A 104 20.85 29.70 15.74
N ALA A 105 21.89 29.18 16.41
CA ALA A 105 21.77 28.07 17.35
C ALA A 105 21.01 28.44 18.64
N SER A 106 20.98 29.73 19.00
CA SER A 106 20.24 30.25 20.17
C SER A 106 18.77 30.61 19.87
N MET A 107 18.40 30.72 18.59
CA MET A 107 17.02 31.01 18.16
C MET A 107 16.07 29.88 18.53
N THR A 108 14.83 30.24 18.85
CA THR A 108 13.73 29.29 19.01
C THR A 108 13.37 28.65 17.67
N GLU A 109 12.78 27.45 17.68
CA GLU A 109 12.37 26.77 16.44
C GLU A 109 11.48 27.66 15.55
N PRO A 110 10.47 28.37 16.08
CA PRO A 110 9.66 29.29 15.27
C PRO A 110 10.46 30.40 14.58
N GLU A 111 11.46 30.97 15.27
CA GLU A 111 12.32 32.03 14.70
C GLU A 111 13.19 31.48 13.57
N ARG A 112 13.77 30.29 13.74
CA ARG A 112 14.56 29.65 12.67
C ARG A 112 13.70 29.30 11.47
N MET A 113 12.50 28.75 11.70
CA MET A 113 11.57 28.39 10.65
C MET A 113 11.07 29.63 9.90
N GLU A 114 10.90 30.77 10.56
CA GLU A 114 10.58 32.04 9.90
C GLU A 114 11.70 32.47 8.92
N LEU A 115 12.97 32.34 9.32
CA LEU A 115 14.09 32.65 8.43
C LEU A 115 14.19 31.64 7.28
N LYS A 116 14.03 30.35 7.56
CA LYS A 116 14.00 29.30 6.53
C LYS A 116 12.87 29.51 5.53
N HIS A 117 11.68 29.92 5.98
CA HIS A 117 10.56 30.25 5.12
C HIS A 117 10.93 31.39 4.15
N ARG A 118 11.52 32.48 4.65
CA ARG A 118 12.00 33.60 3.81
C ARG A 118 13.01 33.12 2.77
N VAL A 119 13.97 32.29 3.18
CA VAL A 119 14.94 31.67 2.28
C VAL A 119 14.24 30.81 1.21
N ALA A 120 13.24 30.01 1.57
CA ALA A 120 12.49 29.18 0.63
C ALA A 120 11.75 30.03 -0.42
N LEU A 121 11.09 31.12 0.00
CA LEU A 121 10.44 32.06 -0.90
C LEU A 121 11.42 32.74 -1.86
N LEU A 122 12.59 33.16 -1.37
CA LEU A 122 13.63 33.75 -2.24
C LEU A 122 14.18 32.74 -3.24
N ASN A 123 14.33 31.48 -2.84
CA ASN A 123 14.72 30.40 -3.72
C ASN A 123 13.68 30.19 -4.84
N LEU A 124 12.39 30.16 -4.51
CA LEU A 124 11.33 30.06 -5.53
C LEU A 124 11.33 31.26 -6.48
N ARG A 125 11.47 32.49 -5.98
CA ARG A 125 11.58 33.71 -6.80
C ARG A 125 12.76 33.69 -7.78
N THR A 126 13.83 33.00 -7.44
CA THR A 126 15.03 32.85 -8.29
C THR A 126 15.00 31.59 -9.17
N GLY A 127 13.89 30.85 -9.17
CA GLY A 127 13.74 29.60 -9.92
C GLY A 127 14.49 28.41 -9.30
N GLN A 128 15.01 28.54 -8.08
CA GLN A 128 15.71 27.50 -7.34
C GLN A 128 14.72 26.66 -6.53
N ALA A 129 13.89 25.88 -7.21
CA ALA A 129 12.83 25.14 -6.53
C ALA A 129 13.32 23.98 -5.64
N VAL A 130 14.46 23.35 -5.95
CA VAL A 130 14.96 22.22 -5.14
C VAL A 130 15.35 22.67 -3.72
N PRO A 131 16.20 23.70 -3.51
CA PRO A 131 16.47 24.20 -2.17
C PRO A 131 15.21 24.62 -1.40
N ALA A 132 14.22 25.22 -2.07
CA ALA A 132 12.95 25.55 -1.45
C ALA A 132 12.17 24.30 -1.02
N ALA A 133 12.12 23.26 -1.85
CA ALA A 133 11.46 22.00 -1.54
C ALA A 133 12.10 21.29 -0.33
N LEU A 134 13.43 21.33 -0.18
CA LEU A 134 14.09 20.78 1.01
C LEU A 134 13.59 21.45 2.30
N ILE A 135 13.44 22.77 2.27
CA ILE A 135 12.97 23.55 3.42
C ILE A 135 11.49 23.26 3.70
N PHE A 136 10.63 23.30 2.67
CA PHE A 136 9.20 23.05 2.87
C PHE A 136 8.91 21.59 3.25
N SER A 137 9.72 20.62 2.83
CA SER A 137 9.64 19.24 3.31
C SER A 137 9.92 19.15 4.82
N GLU A 138 10.89 19.91 5.34
CA GLU A 138 11.14 20.00 6.78
C GLU A 138 9.91 20.55 7.53
N PHE A 139 9.14 21.46 6.93
CA PHE A 139 7.95 22.03 7.54
C PHE A 139 6.81 21.01 7.60
N VAL A 140 6.65 20.20 6.55
CA VAL A 140 5.71 19.08 6.52
C VAL A 140 6.10 18.03 7.56
N ASP A 141 7.38 17.67 7.66
CA ASP A 141 7.87 16.70 8.64
C ASP A 141 7.70 17.21 10.08
N ALA A 142 7.95 18.50 10.33
CA ALA A 142 7.74 19.13 11.63
C ALA A 142 6.25 19.18 12.02
N ALA A 143 5.35 19.23 11.05
CA ALA A 143 3.90 19.18 11.27
C ALA A 143 3.39 17.75 11.54
N GLY A 144 4.09 16.71 11.07
CA GLY A 144 3.75 15.32 11.34
C GLY A 144 2.33 14.94 10.91
N ASP A 145 1.59 14.24 11.76
CA ASP A 145 0.22 13.78 11.48
C ASP A 145 -0.78 14.94 11.34
N ASP A 146 -0.51 16.10 11.96
CA ASP A 146 -1.36 17.29 11.85
C ASP A 146 -1.36 17.86 10.41
N ALA A 147 -0.31 17.57 9.63
CA ALA A 147 -0.26 17.88 8.20
C ALA A 147 -1.36 17.16 7.39
N ALA A 148 -1.98 16.11 7.94
CA ALA A 148 -3.08 15.40 7.30
C ALA A 148 -4.47 15.97 7.66
N LEU A 149 -4.57 16.92 8.60
CA LEU A 149 -5.82 17.49 9.05
C LEU A 149 -6.28 18.61 8.11
N VAL A 150 -7.54 18.53 7.66
CA VAL A 150 -8.19 19.54 6.80
C VAL A 150 -8.47 20.83 7.57
N ASP A 151 -8.64 20.73 8.90
CA ASP A 151 -8.86 21.85 9.81
C ASP A 151 -8.03 21.59 11.08
N PRO A 152 -6.92 22.33 11.32
CA PRO A 152 -6.14 22.15 12.53
C PRO A 152 -7.00 22.47 13.76
N GLU A 153 -6.91 21.67 14.82
CA GLU A 153 -7.67 21.88 16.07
C GLU A 153 -7.44 23.26 16.68
N ASP A 154 -6.25 23.83 16.47
CA ASP A 154 -5.88 25.19 16.81
C ASP A 154 -5.24 25.88 15.57
N PRO A 155 -5.98 26.78 14.90
CA PRO A 155 -5.48 27.53 13.74
C PRO A 155 -4.29 28.44 14.06
N ASP A 156 -4.11 28.83 15.33
CA ASP A 156 -2.99 29.66 15.78
C ASP A 156 -1.79 28.83 16.24
N SER A 157 -1.88 27.50 16.16
CA SER A 157 -0.78 26.61 16.49
C SER A 157 0.42 26.80 15.56
N GLN A 158 1.61 26.50 16.09
CA GLN A 158 2.85 26.57 15.32
C GLN A 158 2.83 25.63 14.11
N THR A 159 2.19 24.47 14.24
CA THR A 159 1.99 23.49 13.18
C THR A 159 1.08 24.03 12.07
N ALA A 160 -0.05 24.65 12.43
CA ALA A 160 -0.93 25.30 11.46
C ALA A 160 -0.21 26.41 10.69
N LYS A 161 0.69 27.15 11.36
CA LYS A 161 1.53 28.17 10.71
C LYS A 161 2.49 27.55 9.67
N TYR A 162 3.14 26.43 9.98
CA TYR A 162 4.04 25.75 9.05
C TYR A 162 3.29 25.24 7.81
N ILE A 163 2.12 24.64 8.02
CA ILE A 163 1.26 24.17 6.94
C ILE A 163 0.75 25.34 6.08
N SER A 164 0.39 26.46 6.70
CA SER A 164 0.01 27.67 5.99
C SER A 164 1.13 28.17 5.06
N TYR A 165 2.39 28.14 5.51
CA TYR A 165 3.55 28.47 4.68
C TYR A 165 3.73 27.50 3.50
N VAL A 166 3.60 26.20 3.75
CA VAL A 166 3.70 25.18 2.69
C VAL A 166 2.59 25.35 1.66
N ASN A 167 1.35 25.57 2.10
CA ASN A 167 0.19 25.74 1.21
C ASN A 167 0.27 27.04 0.39
N ALA A 168 0.77 28.12 0.98
CA ALA A 168 0.95 29.39 0.27
C ALA A 168 1.95 29.28 -0.90
N ALA A 169 2.92 28.34 -0.83
CA ALA A 169 3.94 28.14 -1.84
C ALA A 169 3.50 27.27 -3.03
N VAL A 170 2.29 26.69 -3.02
CA VAL A 170 1.82 25.79 -4.09
C VAL A 170 1.94 26.43 -5.47
N GLY A 171 1.45 27.66 -5.63
CA GLY A 171 1.50 28.37 -6.91
C GLY A 171 2.93 28.62 -7.40
N ASP A 172 3.83 29.01 -6.48
CA ASP A 172 5.24 29.23 -6.81
C ASP A 172 5.93 27.93 -7.26
N PHE A 173 5.57 26.78 -6.68
CA PHE A 173 6.08 25.49 -7.14
C PHE A 173 5.55 25.07 -8.50
N VAL A 174 4.30 25.40 -8.84
CA VAL A 174 3.74 25.16 -10.18
C VAL A 174 4.57 25.90 -11.24
N ASP A 175 4.95 27.15 -10.96
CA ASP A 175 5.74 27.97 -11.87
C ASP A 175 7.20 27.50 -11.95
N ALA A 176 7.79 27.12 -10.82
CA ALA A 176 9.21 26.80 -10.73
C ALA A 176 9.54 25.33 -11.09
N MET A 177 8.59 24.41 -10.93
CA MET A 177 8.73 23.00 -11.30
C MET A 177 7.55 22.57 -12.18
N PRO A 178 7.62 22.79 -13.50
CA PRO A 178 6.55 22.36 -14.38
C PRO A 178 6.40 20.83 -14.33
N ALA A 179 5.16 20.35 -14.44
CA ALA A 179 4.81 18.94 -14.37
C ALA A 179 5.53 18.03 -15.41
N ILE A 180 6.30 18.59 -16.35
CA ILE A 180 7.07 17.86 -17.39
C ILE A 180 8.57 17.75 -17.01
N GLY A 181 8.93 18.02 -15.75
CA GLY A 181 10.33 18.21 -15.31
C GLY A 181 11.29 17.09 -15.74
N GLY A 182 12.45 17.46 -16.28
CA GLY A 182 13.53 16.54 -16.66
C GLY A 182 14.51 16.24 -15.52
N ALA A 183 15.36 15.23 -15.71
CA ALA A 183 16.30 14.71 -14.71
C ALA A 183 17.39 15.70 -14.23
N ASP A 184 17.64 16.79 -14.96
CA ASP A 184 18.79 17.68 -14.72
C ASP A 184 18.53 18.81 -13.70
N ILE A 185 17.38 18.80 -13.01
CA ILE A 185 17.01 19.85 -12.05
C ILE A 185 17.78 19.71 -10.73
N ILE A 186 18.13 18.48 -10.31
CA ILE A 186 18.84 18.21 -9.05
C ILE A 186 20.34 18.04 -9.31
N ARG A 187 21.16 18.91 -8.71
CA ARG A 187 22.63 18.91 -8.86
C ARG A 187 23.31 18.41 -7.58
N GLY A 188 24.54 17.92 -7.71
CA GLY A 188 25.35 17.44 -6.59
C GLY A 188 25.85 16.01 -6.76
N SER A 189 26.33 15.41 -5.68
CA SER A 189 26.72 13.99 -5.67
C SER A 189 25.49 13.08 -5.82
N GLU A 190 25.69 11.78 -6.08
CA GLU A 190 24.57 10.82 -6.12
C GLU A 190 23.77 10.79 -4.82
N SER A 191 24.44 10.84 -3.66
CA SER A 191 23.78 10.88 -2.36
C SER A 191 22.97 12.17 -2.16
N ASP A 192 23.50 13.32 -2.57
CA ASP A 192 22.77 14.60 -2.43
C ASP A 192 21.51 14.60 -3.31
N ARG A 193 21.62 14.05 -4.53
CA ARG A 193 20.51 13.97 -5.47
C ARG A 193 19.42 13.03 -4.97
N LEU A 194 19.79 11.88 -4.41
CA LEU A 194 18.84 10.94 -3.82
C LEU A 194 18.16 11.52 -2.57
N TYR A 195 18.93 12.19 -1.70
CA TYR A 195 18.37 12.89 -0.55
C TYR A 195 17.33 13.94 -0.99
N ALA A 196 17.65 14.75 -2.00
CA ALA A 196 16.70 15.71 -2.54
C ALA A 196 15.45 15.03 -3.15
N ALA A 197 15.62 13.89 -3.85
CA ALA A 197 14.50 13.12 -4.38
C ALA A 197 13.56 12.61 -3.27
N ASP A 198 14.09 12.23 -2.10
CA ASP A 198 13.29 11.85 -0.93
C ASP A 198 12.43 13.03 -0.44
N GLN A 199 13.04 14.21 -0.26
CA GLN A 199 12.34 15.40 0.19
C GLN A 199 11.28 15.89 -0.81
N LEU A 200 11.60 15.84 -2.10
CA LEU A 200 10.66 16.15 -3.19
C LEU A 200 9.48 15.17 -3.20
N THR A 201 9.71 13.89 -2.84
CA THR A 201 8.64 12.89 -2.74
C THR A 201 7.74 13.16 -1.54
N ASN A 202 8.31 13.51 -0.39
CA ASN A 202 7.53 13.88 0.80
C ASN A 202 6.64 15.10 0.52
N LEU A 203 7.23 16.19 0.04
CA LEU A 203 6.48 17.41 -0.27
C LEU A 203 5.47 17.19 -1.41
N GLY A 204 5.86 16.45 -2.45
CA GLY A 204 4.97 16.11 -3.56
C GLY A 204 3.79 15.24 -3.13
N GLY A 205 4.02 14.26 -2.24
CA GLY A 205 2.98 13.44 -1.64
C GLY A 205 2.06 14.22 -0.69
N TYR A 206 2.58 15.25 -0.03
CA TYR A 206 1.77 16.21 0.72
C TYR A 206 0.86 17.01 -0.22
N TYR A 207 1.42 17.64 -1.26
CA TYR A 207 0.63 18.42 -2.23
C TYR A 207 -0.38 17.58 -3.02
N ALA A 208 -0.12 16.29 -3.21
CA ALA A 208 -1.07 15.38 -3.83
C ALA A 208 -2.40 15.26 -3.05
N ARG A 209 -2.41 15.58 -1.75
CA ARG A 209 -3.57 15.41 -0.86
C ARG A 209 -4.37 16.69 -0.61
N ILE A 210 -3.82 17.86 -0.94
CA ILE A 210 -4.48 19.14 -0.71
C ILE A 210 -5.19 19.64 -1.98
N ASP A 211 -6.19 20.49 -1.80
CA ASP A 211 -6.87 21.14 -2.91
C ASP A 211 -5.89 22.00 -3.74
N ASP A 212 -6.05 21.98 -5.06
CA ASP A 212 -5.22 22.68 -6.05
C ASP A 212 -3.71 22.33 -6.04
N GLY A 213 -3.28 21.33 -5.27
CA GLY A 213 -1.88 20.91 -5.15
C GLY A 213 -1.35 20.03 -6.29
N ASP A 214 -2.23 19.51 -7.16
CA ASP A 214 -1.89 18.47 -8.14
C ASP A 214 -0.77 18.88 -9.11
N TYR A 215 -0.75 20.12 -9.58
CA TYR A 215 0.30 20.58 -10.50
C TYR A 215 1.67 20.70 -9.82
N ALA A 216 1.70 21.17 -8.56
CA ALA A 216 2.93 21.26 -7.77
C ALA A 216 3.43 19.85 -7.42
N ALA A 217 2.53 18.97 -6.99
CA ALA A 217 2.82 17.56 -6.73
C ALA A 217 3.42 16.88 -7.95
N ALA A 218 2.85 17.10 -9.14
CA ALA A 218 3.34 16.52 -10.39
C ALA A 218 4.78 16.96 -10.70
N GLY A 219 5.10 18.25 -10.54
CA GLY A 219 6.46 18.77 -10.76
C GLY A 219 7.50 18.16 -9.82
N LEU A 220 7.20 18.14 -8.52
CA LEU A 220 8.08 17.60 -7.48
C LEU A 220 8.31 16.09 -7.67
N LEU A 221 7.23 15.33 -7.85
CA LEU A 221 7.28 13.88 -8.02
C LEU A 221 7.95 13.49 -9.35
N ALA A 222 7.79 14.27 -10.42
CA ALA A 222 8.50 14.05 -11.68
C ALA A 222 10.02 14.23 -11.51
N ALA A 223 10.45 15.30 -10.85
CA ALA A 223 11.87 15.52 -10.57
C ALA A 223 12.47 14.39 -9.71
N ALA A 224 11.75 13.95 -8.68
CA ALA A 224 12.15 12.82 -7.84
C ALA A 224 12.23 11.51 -8.64
N TYR A 225 11.21 11.22 -9.45
CA TYR A 225 11.12 10.01 -10.26
C TYR A 225 12.27 9.91 -11.25
N HIS A 226 12.53 10.98 -12.03
CA HIS A 226 13.60 10.99 -13.01
C HIS A 226 14.98 10.87 -12.35
N THR A 227 15.18 11.52 -11.21
CA THR A 227 16.45 11.42 -10.45
C THR A 227 16.70 9.99 -9.97
N ARG A 228 15.69 9.34 -9.36
CA ARG A 228 15.82 7.95 -8.90
C ARG A 228 15.98 6.98 -10.05
N ARG A 229 15.26 7.19 -11.16
CA ARG A 229 15.40 6.36 -12.36
C ARG A 229 16.81 6.45 -12.94
N ASP A 230 17.41 7.62 -12.96
CA ASP A 230 18.73 7.83 -13.54
C ASP A 230 19.87 7.30 -12.64
N ILE A 231 19.73 7.38 -11.32
CA ILE A 231 20.75 6.92 -10.35
C ILE A 231 20.59 5.45 -9.98
N LEU A 232 19.36 5.03 -9.65
CA LEU A 232 19.05 3.69 -9.13
C LEU A 232 18.60 2.73 -10.24
N GLY A 233 18.15 3.26 -11.37
CA GLY A 233 17.53 2.48 -12.44
C GLY A 233 16.02 2.34 -12.30
N PRO A 234 15.33 1.91 -13.38
CA PRO A 234 13.88 1.72 -13.39
C PRO A 234 13.39 0.57 -12.50
N ASP A 235 14.25 -0.41 -12.20
CA ASP A 235 13.90 -1.63 -11.46
C ASP A 235 14.00 -1.47 -9.94
N HIS A 236 14.47 -0.31 -9.46
CA HIS A 236 14.60 -0.04 -8.03
C HIS A 236 13.24 0.20 -7.37
N ALA A 237 13.08 -0.28 -6.13
CA ALA A 237 11.83 -0.16 -5.38
C ALA A 237 11.40 1.31 -5.20
N ASP A 238 12.33 2.21 -4.88
CA ASP A 238 12.03 3.64 -4.73
C ASP A 238 11.60 4.30 -6.05
N THR A 239 12.20 3.90 -7.18
CA THR A 239 11.77 4.37 -8.50
C THR A 239 10.33 3.94 -8.79
N ALA A 240 10.01 2.67 -8.52
CA ALA A 240 8.66 2.12 -8.67
C ALA A 240 7.64 2.78 -7.71
N HIS A 241 8.04 3.04 -6.47
CA HIS A 241 7.20 3.74 -5.49
C HIS A 241 6.87 5.16 -5.94
N THR A 242 7.88 5.90 -6.42
CA THR A 242 7.66 7.27 -6.95
C THR A 242 6.76 7.25 -8.18
N ALA A 243 6.90 6.24 -9.05
CA ALA A 243 6.03 6.07 -10.22
C ALA A 243 4.56 5.89 -9.81
N LEU A 244 4.30 5.08 -8.77
CA LEU A 244 2.96 4.87 -8.22
C LEU A 244 2.36 6.12 -7.56
N LEU A 245 3.19 7.05 -7.10
CA LEU A 245 2.73 8.35 -6.61
C LEU A 245 2.48 9.32 -7.76
N LEU A 246 3.37 9.39 -8.75
CA LEU A 246 3.33 10.37 -9.85
C LEU A 246 2.21 10.13 -10.86
N ALA A 247 2.03 8.87 -11.30
CA ALA A 247 1.08 8.56 -12.37
C ALA A 247 -0.38 8.91 -12.02
N PRO A 248 -0.90 8.65 -10.79
CA PRO A 248 -2.22 9.14 -10.37
C PRO A 248 -2.34 10.68 -10.42
N ILE A 249 -1.25 11.42 -10.20
CA ILE A 249 -1.29 12.88 -10.30
C ILE A 249 -1.44 13.31 -11.75
N TYR A 250 -0.63 12.74 -12.64
CA TYR A 250 -0.74 12.97 -14.10
C TYR A 250 -2.14 12.66 -14.61
N GLU A 251 -2.74 11.60 -14.10
CA GLU A 251 -4.13 11.26 -14.30
C GLU A 251 -5.08 12.38 -13.89
N ARG A 252 -5.00 12.91 -12.66
CA ARG A 252 -5.89 13.98 -12.18
C ARG A 252 -5.74 15.29 -12.96
N ILE A 253 -4.52 15.64 -13.38
CA ILE A 253 -4.26 16.83 -14.22
C ILE A 253 -4.51 16.59 -15.72
N GLY A 254 -5.09 15.44 -16.10
CA GLY A 254 -5.48 15.14 -17.49
C GLY A 254 -4.33 14.73 -18.42
N ARG A 255 -3.12 14.53 -17.89
CA ARG A 255 -1.93 14.07 -18.62
C ARG A 255 -1.89 12.55 -18.73
N LEU A 256 -2.91 12.00 -19.36
CA LEU A 256 -3.13 10.56 -19.44
C LEU A 256 -1.99 9.83 -20.20
N THR A 257 -1.35 10.45 -21.18
CA THR A 257 -0.24 9.83 -21.94
C THR A 257 1.03 9.71 -21.09
N ASP A 258 1.27 10.66 -20.20
CA ASP A 258 2.40 10.62 -19.28
C ASP A 258 2.14 9.60 -18.16
N ALA A 259 0.91 9.55 -17.63
CA ALA A 259 0.50 8.52 -16.69
C ALA A 259 0.66 7.10 -17.28
N GLU A 260 0.21 6.88 -18.52
CA GLU A 260 0.41 5.65 -19.27
C GLU A 260 1.89 5.26 -19.35
N THR A 261 2.76 6.21 -19.72
CA THR A 261 4.21 5.97 -19.85
C THR A 261 4.81 5.53 -18.52
N ILE A 262 4.51 6.24 -17.43
CA ILE A 262 5.02 5.92 -16.09
C ILE A 262 4.51 4.56 -15.62
N TYR A 263 3.22 4.27 -15.81
CA TYR A 263 2.66 2.97 -15.43
C TYR A 263 3.21 1.82 -16.26
N LEU A 264 3.44 1.99 -17.56
CA LEU A 264 4.05 0.96 -18.42
C LEU A 264 5.50 0.69 -18.01
N GLU A 265 6.28 1.73 -17.76
CA GLU A 265 7.66 1.60 -17.28
C GLU A 265 7.70 0.86 -15.94
N ALA A 266 6.83 1.24 -14.99
CA ALA A 266 6.74 0.60 -13.68
C ALA A 266 6.23 -0.85 -13.76
N PHE A 267 5.27 -1.14 -14.63
CA PHE A 267 4.79 -2.49 -14.92
C PHE A 267 5.93 -3.39 -15.39
N HIS A 268 6.66 -2.97 -16.43
CA HIS A 268 7.77 -3.76 -16.98
C HIS A 268 8.94 -3.88 -16.00
N ALA A 269 9.20 -2.87 -15.19
CA ALA A 269 10.19 -2.93 -14.12
C ALA A 269 9.82 -4.00 -13.08
N GLN A 270 8.59 -3.98 -12.57
CA GLN A 270 8.12 -4.99 -11.63
C GLN A 270 8.03 -6.38 -12.26
N GLU A 271 7.69 -6.48 -13.55
CA GLU A 271 7.68 -7.74 -14.27
C GLU A 271 9.09 -8.34 -14.34
N ARG A 272 10.13 -7.53 -14.61
CA ARG A 272 11.52 -7.99 -14.59
C ARG A 272 11.97 -8.45 -13.19
N VAL A 273 11.61 -7.70 -12.15
CA VAL A 273 12.04 -7.95 -10.77
C VAL A 273 11.31 -9.15 -10.16
N LYS A 274 9.99 -9.23 -10.34
CA LYS A 274 9.11 -10.18 -9.64
C LYS A 274 8.57 -11.31 -10.52
N GLY A 275 8.80 -11.25 -11.82
CA GLY A 275 8.30 -12.21 -12.82
C GLY A 275 6.87 -11.91 -13.28
N SER A 276 6.56 -12.30 -14.52
CA SER A 276 5.29 -12.03 -15.21
C SER A 276 4.03 -12.63 -14.56
N ASN A 277 4.19 -13.55 -13.59
CA ASN A 277 3.07 -14.20 -12.91
C ASN A 277 2.79 -13.62 -11.51
N ASN A 278 3.50 -12.55 -11.11
CA ASN A 278 3.33 -11.97 -9.79
C ASN A 278 1.95 -11.29 -9.65
N PRO A 279 1.13 -11.65 -8.65
CA PRO A 279 -0.19 -11.02 -8.43
C PRO A 279 -0.15 -9.51 -8.24
N GLU A 280 0.95 -8.93 -7.76
CA GLU A 280 1.11 -7.48 -7.61
C GLU A 280 1.12 -6.73 -8.94
N LEU A 281 1.45 -7.41 -10.06
CA LEU A 281 1.35 -6.81 -11.40
C LEU A 281 -0.10 -6.44 -11.76
N SER A 282 -1.09 -7.04 -11.10
CA SER A 282 -2.50 -6.70 -11.31
C SER A 282 -2.85 -5.27 -10.93
N LEU A 283 -2.14 -4.67 -9.97
CA LEU A 283 -2.32 -3.27 -9.60
C LEU A 283 -1.96 -2.38 -10.79
N TYR A 284 -0.78 -2.58 -11.38
CA TYR A 284 -0.30 -1.80 -12.51
C TYR A 284 -1.19 -1.96 -13.76
N ILE A 285 -1.67 -3.18 -14.04
CA ILE A 285 -2.57 -3.41 -15.18
C ILE A 285 -3.91 -2.73 -14.98
N ARG A 286 -4.46 -2.76 -13.77
CA ARG A 286 -5.71 -2.05 -13.45
C ARG A 286 -5.55 -0.55 -13.67
N LEU A 287 -4.45 0.03 -13.20
CA LEU A 287 -4.14 1.45 -13.36
C LEU A 287 -3.98 1.82 -14.85
N LEU A 288 -3.27 1.00 -15.63
CA LEU A 288 -3.15 1.20 -17.08
C LEU A 288 -4.50 1.08 -17.82
N ALA A 289 -5.36 0.14 -17.41
CA ALA A 289 -6.68 -0.02 -18.00
C ALA A 289 -7.57 1.20 -17.72
N ASP A 290 -7.50 1.77 -16.52
CA ASP A 290 -8.22 3.00 -16.18
C ASP A 290 -7.74 4.18 -17.05
N VAL A 291 -6.42 4.36 -17.16
CA VAL A 291 -5.85 5.39 -18.05
C VAL A 291 -6.33 5.22 -19.49
N TYR A 292 -6.34 4.00 -20.03
CA TYR A 292 -6.85 3.73 -21.37
C TYR A 292 -8.34 4.03 -21.52
N GLN A 293 -9.18 3.71 -20.53
CA GLN A 293 -10.61 4.08 -20.56
C GLN A 293 -10.78 5.59 -20.59
N ARG A 294 -10.02 6.32 -19.76
CA ARG A 294 -10.05 7.78 -19.71
C ARG A 294 -9.55 8.43 -21.00
N GLN A 295 -8.65 7.76 -21.74
CA GLN A 295 -8.22 8.14 -23.08
C GLN A 295 -9.23 7.75 -24.19
N GLY A 296 -10.33 7.06 -23.86
CA GLY A 296 -11.30 6.53 -24.83
C GLY A 296 -10.82 5.29 -25.58
N ARG A 297 -9.68 4.71 -25.19
CA ARG A 297 -9.05 3.51 -25.74
C ARG A 297 -9.62 2.26 -25.09
N ASN A 298 -10.93 2.11 -25.20
CA ASN A 298 -11.68 1.02 -24.58
C ASN A 298 -11.22 -0.36 -25.07
N THR A 299 -10.71 -0.46 -26.31
CA THR A 299 -10.14 -1.69 -26.87
C THR A 299 -8.87 -2.11 -26.15
N GLU A 300 -7.94 -1.19 -25.90
CA GLU A 300 -6.71 -1.48 -25.18
C GLU A 300 -6.97 -1.69 -23.69
N ALA A 301 -7.89 -0.94 -23.09
CA ALA A 301 -8.32 -1.18 -21.71
C ALA A 301 -8.94 -2.57 -21.55
N GLU A 302 -9.79 -2.97 -22.48
CA GLU A 302 -10.38 -4.32 -22.48
C GLU A 302 -9.30 -5.38 -22.72
N ALA A 303 -8.32 -5.14 -23.60
CA ALA A 303 -7.19 -6.04 -23.81
C ALA A 303 -6.34 -6.20 -22.54
N LEU A 304 -6.09 -5.12 -21.79
CA LEU A 304 -5.42 -5.16 -20.50
C LEU A 304 -6.25 -5.87 -19.43
N ASN A 305 -7.56 -5.62 -19.36
CA ASN A 305 -8.45 -6.36 -18.47
C ASN A 305 -8.53 -7.84 -18.85
N VAL A 306 -8.47 -8.18 -20.14
CA VAL A 306 -8.36 -9.57 -20.62
C VAL A 306 -7.00 -10.15 -20.24
N HIS A 307 -5.91 -9.40 -20.34
CA HIS A 307 -4.57 -9.82 -19.94
C HIS A 307 -4.47 -10.02 -18.43
N MET A 308 -4.97 -9.09 -17.62
CA MET A 308 -5.12 -9.23 -16.18
C MET A 308 -5.95 -10.47 -15.84
N ARG A 309 -7.11 -10.64 -16.50
CA ARG A 309 -7.92 -11.87 -16.39
C ARG A 309 -7.15 -13.11 -16.83
N SER A 310 -6.23 -13.01 -17.78
CA SER A 310 -5.33 -14.10 -18.22
C SER A 310 -4.20 -14.34 -17.24
N MET A 311 -3.65 -13.34 -16.57
CA MET A 311 -2.64 -13.52 -15.52
C MET A 311 -3.26 -14.07 -14.26
N PHE A 312 -4.47 -13.62 -13.90
CA PHE A 312 -5.27 -14.32 -12.88
C PHE A 312 -5.71 -15.70 -13.39
N ARG A 313 -5.85 -15.92 -14.70
CA ARG A 313 -6.01 -17.26 -15.26
C ARG A 313 -4.70 -18.05 -15.15
N ASP A 314 -3.53 -17.51 -15.41
CA ASP A 314 -2.31 -18.34 -15.43
C ASP A 314 -1.70 -18.49 -14.02
N SER A 315 -1.96 -17.54 -13.12
CA SER A 315 -1.61 -17.57 -11.69
C SER A 315 -2.70 -18.19 -10.79
N PHE A 316 -4.00 -18.17 -11.15
CA PHE A 316 -5.10 -18.78 -10.37
C PHE A 316 -6.03 -19.74 -11.17
N GLY A 317 -5.83 -19.95 -12.45
CA GLY A 317 -6.93 -20.35 -13.33
C GLY A 317 -6.54 -21.04 -14.63
N ALA A 318 -5.43 -21.77 -14.67
CA ALA A 318 -5.22 -22.70 -15.76
C ALA A 318 -6.24 -23.86 -15.65
N ARG A 319 -7.19 -23.80 -14.68
CA ARG A 319 -8.29 -24.76 -14.64
C ARG A 319 -9.70 -24.32 -14.25
N ARG A 320 -10.04 -23.03 -14.21
CA ARG A 320 -11.47 -22.65 -14.03
C ARG A 320 -12.01 -21.88 -15.24
N TYR A 321 -13.07 -22.43 -15.83
CA TYR A 321 -13.92 -21.95 -16.92
C TYR A 321 -13.65 -22.50 -18.33
N ALA A 322 -13.94 -23.79 -18.52
CA ALA A 322 -14.76 -24.20 -19.66
C ALA A 322 -16.25 -24.10 -19.26
N PRO A 323 -17.13 -23.47 -20.06
CA PRO A 323 -18.52 -23.20 -19.69
C PRO A 323 -19.37 -24.47 -19.75
N ASN A 324 -19.79 -25.02 -18.60
CA ASN A 324 -20.82 -26.06 -18.55
C ASN A 324 -22.20 -25.44 -18.75
N ARG A 325 -22.69 -25.49 -19.99
CA ARG A 325 -24.07 -25.16 -20.37
C ARG A 325 -25.06 -26.32 -20.20
N GLU A 326 -24.68 -27.43 -19.57
CA GLU A 326 -25.61 -28.53 -19.32
C GLU A 326 -25.59 -28.95 -17.85
N ARG A 327 -26.78 -28.98 -17.24
CA ARG A 327 -27.02 -29.46 -15.87
C ARG A 327 -26.72 -30.96 -15.79
N ASN A 328 -25.46 -31.35 -15.72
CA ASN A 328 -25.06 -32.69 -15.30
C ASN A 328 -24.66 -32.65 -13.81
N ARG A 329 -25.49 -33.24 -12.95
CA ARG A 329 -25.32 -33.23 -11.48
C ARG A 329 -24.09 -34.05 -11.00
N LYS A 330 -23.26 -34.58 -11.90
CA LYS A 330 -22.03 -35.32 -11.58
C LYS A 330 -20.83 -34.43 -11.20
N SER A 331 -20.85 -33.15 -11.58
CA SER A 331 -19.73 -32.19 -11.38
C SER A 331 -19.94 -31.17 -10.25
N ASP A 332 -21.02 -31.28 -9.46
CA ASP A 332 -21.29 -30.37 -8.32
C ASP A 332 -20.45 -30.74 -7.07
N ILE A 333 -19.13 -30.93 -7.23
CA ILE A 333 -18.14 -31.25 -6.16
C ILE A 333 -18.14 -30.18 -5.05
N ASN A 334 -18.53 -28.97 -5.39
CA ASN A 334 -18.52 -27.79 -4.54
C ASN A 334 -19.74 -27.64 -3.61
N ARG A 335 -20.75 -28.53 -3.68
CA ARG A 335 -21.93 -28.42 -2.80
C ARG A 335 -21.74 -29.21 -1.50
N PRO A 336 -22.16 -28.67 -0.36
CA PRO A 336 -22.15 -29.42 0.90
C PRO A 336 -23.07 -30.63 0.79
N VAL A 337 -22.61 -31.78 1.31
CA VAL A 337 -23.48 -32.93 1.55
C VAL A 337 -24.10 -32.69 2.92
N SER A 338 -25.39 -32.34 2.95
CA SER A 338 -26.09 -31.92 4.17
C SER A 338 -27.46 -32.54 4.29
N VAL A 339 -28.10 -32.33 5.44
CA VAL A 339 -29.50 -32.71 5.70
C VAL A 339 -30.49 -32.05 4.74
N ASP A 340 -30.16 -30.86 4.22
CA ASP A 340 -31.00 -30.13 3.27
C ASP A 340 -30.87 -30.68 1.84
N PHE A 341 -29.73 -31.29 1.52
CA PHE A 341 -29.43 -31.83 0.19
C PHE A 341 -28.91 -33.27 0.27
N PRO A 342 -29.73 -34.22 0.77
CA PRO A 342 -29.31 -35.61 0.92
C PRO A 342 -29.08 -36.26 -0.45
N LEU A 343 -28.00 -37.02 -0.57
CA LEU A 343 -27.72 -37.87 -1.70
C LEU A 343 -28.75 -39.00 -1.78
N SER A 344 -29.14 -39.37 -3.01
CA SER A 344 -30.06 -40.47 -3.24
C SER A 344 -29.50 -41.79 -2.68
N ALA A 345 -30.39 -42.69 -2.22
CA ALA A 345 -30.01 -44.06 -1.88
C ALA A 345 -29.35 -44.85 -3.02
N ARG A 346 -29.51 -44.38 -4.27
CA ARG A 346 -28.87 -44.96 -5.47
C ARG A 346 -27.59 -44.23 -5.89
N TYR A 347 -27.12 -43.26 -5.10
CA TYR A 347 -25.91 -42.51 -5.43
C TYR A 347 -24.68 -43.40 -5.31
N ALA A 348 -24.03 -43.63 -6.45
CA ALA A 348 -22.80 -44.40 -6.57
C ALA A 348 -21.94 -43.71 -7.64
N PRO A 349 -20.84 -43.03 -7.25
CA PRO A 349 -19.90 -42.46 -8.21
C PRO A 349 -19.28 -43.56 -9.08
N ASP A 350 -19.17 -43.31 -10.38
CA ASP A 350 -18.62 -44.27 -11.36
C ASP A 350 -17.09 -44.17 -11.50
N ASP A 351 -16.48 -43.21 -10.82
CA ASP A 351 -15.06 -42.85 -10.84
C ASP A 351 -14.32 -43.22 -9.53
N LEU A 352 -14.84 -44.18 -8.77
CA LEU A 352 -14.20 -44.68 -7.56
C LEU A 352 -13.00 -45.57 -7.86
N VAL A 353 -11.91 -45.34 -7.14
CA VAL A 353 -10.66 -46.11 -7.23
C VAL A 353 -10.23 -46.55 -5.83
N PHE A 354 -9.63 -47.74 -5.73
CA PHE A 354 -9.05 -48.19 -4.47
C PHE A 354 -7.80 -47.37 -4.14
N ALA A 355 -7.79 -46.71 -2.98
CA ALA A 355 -6.70 -45.81 -2.58
C ALA A 355 -5.32 -46.49 -2.60
N ALA A 356 -5.26 -47.77 -2.21
CA ALA A 356 -4.03 -48.55 -2.26
C ALA A 356 -3.45 -48.73 -3.69
N LYS A 357 -4.30 -48.75 -4.72
CA LYS A 357 -3.86 -48.82 -6.13
C LYS A 357 -3.27 -47.49 -6.61
N GLU A 358 -3.66 -46.39 -5.98
CA GLU A 358 -3.14 -45.05 -6.24
C GLU A 358 -1.91 -44.72 -5.38
N GLY A 359 -1.38 -45.69 -4.62
CA GLY A 359 -0.18 -45.51 -3.80
C GLY A 359 -0.44 -44.94 -2.40
N ILE A 360 -1.70 -44.84 -1.97
CA ILE A 360 -2.06 -44.34 -0.64
C ILE A 360 -2.02 -45.51 0.36
N PRO A 361 -1.22 -45.44 1.43
CA PRO A 361 -1.25 -46.46 2.49
C PRO A 361 -2.63 -46.54 3.12
N VAL A 362 -3.16 -47.74 3.34
CA VAL A 362 -4.49 -47.96 3.95
C VAL A 362 -4.36 -48.70 5.28
N SER A 363 -5.21 -48.38 6.26
CA SER A 363 -5.18 -49.04 7.59
C SER A 363 -6.06 -50.29 7.68
N LYS A 364 -6.88 -50.56 6.66
CA LYS A 364 -7.74 -51.75 6.55
C LYS A 364 -7.43 -52.57 5.29
N ASN A 365 -8.19 -53.63 5.06
CA ASN A 365 -8.05 -54.47 3.86
C ASN A 365 -8.23 -53.61 2.58
N PRO A 366 -7.23 -53.58 1.67
CA PRO A 366 -7.26 -52.79 0.44
C PRO A 366 -8.45 -53.05 -0.49
N GLY A 367 -9.11 -54.21 -0.37
CA GLY A 367 -10.27 -54.57 -1.18
C GLY A 367 -11.63 -54.15 -0.59
N LEU A 368 -11.65 -53.49 0.58
CA LEU A 368 -12.90 -52.98 1.15
C LEU A 368 -13.37 -51.72 0.41
N GLU A 369 -14.68 -51.63 0.22
CA GLU A 369 -15.34 -50.46 -0.40
C GLU A 369 -14.96 -49.15 0.31
N GLU A 370 -14.84 -49.19 1.64
CA GLU A 370 -14.39 -48.07 2.48
C GLU A 370 -13.00 -47.53 2.14
N MET A 371 -12.15 -48.32 1.48
CA MET A 371 -10.81 -47.90 1.05
C MET A 371 -10.80 -47.29 -0.35
N MET A 372 -11.96 -47.15 -0.98
CA MET A 372 -12.06 -46.45 -2.24
C MET A 372 -12.13 -44.95 -2.00
N ILE A 373 -11.61 -44.17 -2.94
CA ILE A 373 -11.73 -42.72 -2.99
C ILE A 373 -12.13 -42.34 -4.40
N ARG A 374 -12.77 -41.19 -4.54
CA ARG A 374 -13.23 -40.72 -5.83
C ARG A 374 -12.07 -40.11 -6.61
N LYS A 375 -11.94 -40.48 -7.89
CA LYS A 375 -11.03 -39.84 -8.83
C LYS A 375 -11.61 -38.51 -9.31
N ALA A 376 -11.77 -37.56 -8.40
CA ALA A 376 -12.22 -36.22 -8.75
C ALA A 376 -11.33 -35.62 -9.84
N GLU A 377 -11.98 -35.17 -10.92
CA GLU A 377 -11.36 -34.35 -11.95
C GLU A 377 -10.87 -33.02 -11.38
N GLU A 378 -10.06 -32.35 -12.16
CA GLU A 378 -8.82 -31.76 -11.71
C GLU A 378 -8.89 -30.22 -11.91
N ASP A 379 -8.34 -29.37 -10.98
CA ASP A 379 -7.84 -27.95 -11.18
C ASP A 379 -6.26 -27.77 -11.08
N ASP A 380 -5.54 -26.99 -11.94
CA ASP A 380 -4.31 -27.31 -12.78
C ASP A 380 -3.11 -28.21 -12.36
N THR A 381 -3.29 -29.20 -11.47
CA THR A 381 -2.16 -29.88 -10.81
C THR A 381 -2.27 -31.35 -10.34
N GLY A 382 -3.32 -32.14 -10.61
CA GLY A 382 -3.42 -33.56 -10.14
C GLY A 382 -4.75 -33.95 -9.45
N SER A 383 -5.20 -35.20 -9.63
CA SER A 383 -6.46 -35.77 -9.10
C SER A 383 -6.47 -35.91 -7.59
N MET A 384 -7.64 -36.05 -6.95
CA MET A 384 -7.73 -36.22 -5.49
C MET A 384 -6.79 -37.32 -4.93
N PRO A 385 -6.69 -38.53 -5.53
CA PRO A 385 -5.72 -39.53 -5.08
C PRO A 385 -4.26 -39.05 -5.13
N GLN A 386 -3.87 -38.40 -6.22
CA GLN A 386 -2.51 -37.87 -6.39
C GLN A 386 -2.22 -36.74 -5.40
N MET A 387 -3.19 -35.86 -5.16
CA MET A 387 -3.10 -34.81 -4.16
C MET A 387 -2.94 -35.38 -2.75
N LEU A 388 -3.69 -36.43 -2.42
CA LEU A 388 -3.58 -37.07 -1.12
C LEU A 388 -2.21 -37.75 -0.94
N VAL A 389 -1.68 -38.38 -1.99
CA VAL A 389 -0.30 -38.92 -1.98
C VAL A 389 0.73 -37.80 -1.78
N ALA A 390 0.60 -36.68 -2.49
CA ALA A 390 1.50 -35.55 -2.37
C ALA A 390 1.48 -34.96 -0.95
N LEU A 391 0.29 -34.77 -0.38
CA LEU A 391 0.11 -34.30 0.99
C LEU A 391 0.67 -35.30 2.01
N PHE A 392 0.43 -36.61 1.82
CA PHE A 392 1.02 -37.65 2.65
C PHE A 392 2.54 -37.59 2.61
N ASN A 393 3.14 -37.49 1.42
CA ASN A 393 4.60 -37.40 1.27
C ASN A 393 5.17 -36.13 1.93
N GLN A 394 4.47 -35.00 1.83
CA GLN A 394 4.89 -33.74 2.44
C GLN A 394 4.81 -33.79 3.97
N CYS A 395 3.77 -34.43 4.51
CA CYS A 395 3.52 -34.49 5.95
C CYS A 395 4.01 -35.79 6.62
N GLN A 396 4.63 -36.68 5.85
CA GLN A 396 5.26 -37.89 6.36
C GLN A 396 6.48 -37.50 7.20
N SER A 397 6.58 -38.06 8.42
CA SER A 397 7.78 -37.93 9.25
C SER A 397 8.37 -39.31 9.57
N PRO A 398 9.63 -39.40 10.01
CA PRO A 398 10.22 -40.65 10.47
C PRO A 398 9.52 -41.25 11.71
N GLN A 399 8.78 -40.43 12.49
CA GLN A 399 8.16 -40.83 13.75
C GLN A 399 6.66 -41.15 13.64
N GLU A 400 6.00 -40.72 12.57
CA GLU A 400 4.55 -40.83 12.40
C GLU A 400 4.23 -41.43 11.04
N LYS A 401 3.55 -42.58 11.01
CA LYS A 401 3.12 -43.25 9.79
C LYS A 401 1.68 -42.86 9.45
N LEU A 402 1.47 -42.31 8.26
CA LEU A 402 0.15 -41.95 7.74
C LEU A 402 -0.51 -43.12 7.00
N SER A 403 -1.83 -43.24 7.15
CA SER A 403 -2.65 -44.16 6.36
C SER A 403 -4.09 -43.68 6.25
N LEU A 404 -4.75 -43.97 5.13
CA LEU A 404 -6.19 -43.77 4.96
C LEU A 404 -6.97 -44.80 5.79
N ARG A 405 -7.90 -44.30 6.60
CA ARG A 405 -8.82 -45.09 7.41
C ARG A 405 -10.18 -45.31 6.75
N SER A 406 -10.70 -44.33 6.04
CA SER A 406 -11.99 -44.38 5.36
C SER A 406 -12.06 -43.33 4.26
N GLY A 407 -12.56 -43.71 3.09
CA GLY A 407 -12.80 -42.86 1.93
C GLY A 407 -14.27 -42.85 1.54
N TYR A 408 -14.67 -43.68 0.59
CA TYR A 408 -16.04 -43.82 0.11
C TYR A 408 -16.86 -44.75 0.99
N ARG A 409 -18.14 -44.44 1.21
CA ARG A 409 -19.06 -45.31 1.95
C ARG A 409 -20.39 -45.38 1.23
N ALA A 410 -20.85 -46.57 0.83
CA ALA A 410 -22.16 -46.70 0.20
C ALA A 410 -23.30 -46.33 1.16
N TYR A 411 -24.46 -45.96 0.59
CA TYR A 411 -25.65 -45.61 1.36
C TYR A 411 -26.08 -46.72 2.33
N SER A 412 -26.06 -47.98 1.89
CA SER A 412 -26.40 -49.15 2.72
C SER A 412 -25.45 -49.30 3.91
N THR A 413 -24.16 -49.09 3.69
CA THR A 413 -23.12 -49.17 4.73
C THR A 413 -23.30 -48.03 5.73
N GLN A 414 -23.53 -46.79 5.25
CA GLN A 414 -23.85 -45.66 6.12
C GLN A 414 -25.12 -45.90 6.94
N LYS A 415 -26.16 -46.49 6.33
CA LYS A 415 -27.40 -46.88 7.02
C LYS A 415 -27.15 -47.88 8.13
N GLN A 416 -26.36 -48.92 7.87
CA GLN A 416 -26.02 -49.91 8.89
C GLN A 416 -25.30 -49.28 10.09
N ILE A 417 -24.35 -48.37 9.83
CA ILE A 417 -23.61 -47.66 10.90
C ILE A 417 -24.57 -46.75 11.69
N TYR A 418 -25.41 -45.99 10.99
CA TYR A 418 -26.39 -45.09 11.60
C TYR A 418 -27.42 -45.83 12.48
N GLU A 419 -27.87 -47.01 12.06
CA GLU A 419 -28.86 -47.82 12.79
C GLU A 419 -28.24 -48.63 13.95
N THR A 420 -26.90 -48.69 14.06
CA THR A 420 -26.21 -49.40 15.14
C THR A 420 -26.33 -48.63 16.46
N LYS A 421 -26.78 -49.32 17.53
CA LYS A 421 -27.18 -48.69 18.81
C LYS A 421 -26.07 -47.93 19.55
N ASP A 422 -24.80 -48.18 19.24
CA ASP A 422 -23.65 -47.62 19.95
C ASP A 422 -23.26 -46.19 19.50
N HIS A 423 -23.90 -45.65 18.45
CA HIS A 423 -23.49 -44.39 17.81
C HIS A 423 -24.55 -43.27 17.85
N LYS A 424 -25.50 -43.32 18.78
CA LYS A 424 -26.65 -42.40 18.85
C LYS A 424 -26.22 -40.93 18.79
N GLY A 425 -26.56 -40.25 17.70
CA GLY A 425 -26.39 -38.80 17.50
C GLY A 425 -25.04 -38.36 16.95
N GLN A 426 -24.07 -39.26 16.79
CA GLN A 426 -22.70 -38.94 16.34
C GLN A 426 -22.41 -39.33 14.89
N VAL A 427 -23.38 -39.93 14.19
CA VAL A 427 -23.21 -40.43 12.83
C VAL A 427 -24.21 -39.74 11.91
N ALA A 428 -23.73 -39.28 10.76
CA ALA A 428 -24.56 -38.66 9.74
C ALA A 428 -25.69 -39.58 9.24
N VAL A 429 -26.86 -39.02 8.97
CA VAL A 429 -27.99 -39.75 8.38
C VAL A 429 -27.59 -40.30 7.00
N PRO A 430 -28.09 -41.47 6.58
CA PRO A 430 -27.81 -41.98 5.24
C PRO A 430 -28.24 -40.98 4.16
N GLY A 431 -27.30 -40.65 3.28
CA GLY A 431 -27.45 -39.62 2.24
C GLY A 431 -26.73 -38.31 2.60
N THR A 432 -26.38 -38.09 3.87
CA THR A 432 -25.80 -36.82 4.34
C THR A 432 -24.35 -36.97 4.82
N SER A 433 -23.73 -38.14 4.66
CA SER A 433 -22.32 -38.35 5.02
C SER A 433 -21.40 -37.93 3.90
N GLU A 434 -20.34 -37.17 4.21
CA GLU A 434 -19.33 -36.77 3.22
C GLU A 434 -18.61 -37.98 2.60
N HIS A 435 -18.42 -39.06 3.34
CA HIS A 435 -17.86 -40.31 2.81
C HIS A 435 -18.71 -40.90 1.68
N GLN A 436 -20.02 -40.63 1.63
CA GLN A 436 -20.86 -41.09 0.51
C GLN A 436 -20.53 -40.38 -0.80
N SER A 437 -19.82 -39.25 -0.78
CA SER A 437 -19.31 -38.59 -1.98
C SER A 437 -18.06 -39.27 -2.54
N GLY A 438 -17.30 -39.97 -1.68
CA GLY A 438 -15.96 -40.49 -1.98
C GLY A 438 -14.84 -39.43 -1.96
N LEU A 439 -15.14 -38.18 -1.57
CA LEU A 439 -14.19 -37.07 -1.53
C LEU A 439 -13.66 -36.75 -0.12
N ALA A 440 -14.24 -37.38 0.91
CA ALA A 440 -13.74 -37.30 2.28
C ALA A 440 -12.70 -38.39 2.53
N ALA A 441 -11.71 -38.06 3.37
CA ALA A 441 -10.66 -38.96 3.78
C ALA A 441 -10.46 -38.85 5.30
N ASP A 442 -10.68 -39.96 6.00
CA ASP A 442 -10.26 -40.11 7.40
C ASP A 442 -8.82 -40.57 7.43
N ILE A 443 -7.97 -39.88 8.18
CA ILE A 443 -6.54 -40.15 8.25
C ILE A 443 -6.16 -40.74 9.61
N ASP A 444 -5.44 -41.85 9.55
CA ASP A 444 -4.77 -42.44 10.71
C ASP A 444 -3.32 -41.97 10.80
N VAL A 445 -2.86 -41.72 12.03
CA VAL A 445 -1.45 -41.58 12.42
C VAL A 445 -1.09 -42.76 13.31
N ASN A 446 -0.10 -43.56 12.92
CA ASN A 446 0.35 -44.74 13.66
C ASN A 446 -0.78 -45.75 13.99
N GLY A 447 -1.75 -45.90 13.07
CA GLY A 447 -2.85 -46.88 13.19
C GLY A 447 -4.03 -46.45 14.07
N ARG A 448 -4.07 -45.20 14.50
CA ARG A 448 -5.22 -44.57 15.19
C ARG A 448 -5.63 -43.28 14.47
N PHE A 449 -6.84 -42.78 14.72
CA PHE A 449 -7.26 -41.48 14.20
C PHE A 449 -6.23 -40.40 14.52
N MET A 450 -5.93 -39.57 13.54
CA MET A 450 -5.11 -38.36 13.68
C MET A 450 -5.68 -37.46 14.78
N ARG A 451 -4.82 -36.87 15.60
CA ARG A 451 -5.17 -35.92 16.66
C ARG A 451 -4.53 -34.58 16.38
N SER A 452 -5.09 -33.50 16.93
CA SER A 452 -4.53 -32.15 16.81
C SER A 452 -3.11 -31.99 17.35
N THR A 453 -2.72 -32.85 18.29
CA THR A 453 -1.37 -32.89 18.88
C THR A 453 -0.34 -33.60 18.00
N ASP A 454 -0.76 -34.30 16.94
CA ASP A 454 0.14 -35.03 16.04
C ASP A 454 0.88 -34.04 15.12
N ARG A 455 2.15 -34.31 14.80
CA ARG A 455 2.92 -33.44 13.90
C ARG A 455 2.33 -33.45 12.50
N ALA A 456 1.85 -34.59 12.07
CA ALA A 456 1.14 -34.73 10.81
C ALA A 456 -0.09 -33.83 10.75
N TYR A 457 -0.86 -33.69 11.84
CA TYR A 457 -2.00 -32.77 11.86
C TYR A 457 -1.54 -31.33 11.64
N GLN A 458 -0.53 -30.87 12.37
CA GLN A 458 0.01 -29.51 12.23
C GLN A 458 0.49 -29.23 10.80
N CYS A 459 1.09 -30.23 10.15
CA CYS A 459 1.47 -30.14 8.75
C CYS A 459 0.25 -30.09 7.81
N PHE A 460 -0.75 -30.92 8.03
CA PHE A 460 -1.99 -30.89 7.25
C PHE A 460 -2.70 -29.53 7.43
N GLU A 461 -2.82 -29.02 8.64
CA GLU A 461 -3.41 -27.70 8.90
C GLU A 461 -2.69 -26.56 8.17
N ALA A 462 -1.36 -26.63 8.07
CA ALA A 462 -0.55 -25.64 7.36
C ALA A 462 -0.60 -25.76 5.83
N HIS A 463 -0.77 -26.98 5.29
CA HIS A 463 -0.50 -27.27 3.87
C HIS A 463 -1.64 -27.95 3.10
N ALA A 464 -2.64 -28.54 3.75
CA ALA A 464 -3.72 -29.29 3.10
C ALA A 464 -4.45 -28.45 2.03
N TRP A 465 -4.62 -27.15 2.26
CA TRP A 465 -5.26 -26.24 1.31
C TRP A 465 -4.49 -26.15 -0.03
N GLN A 466 -3.16 -26.26 0.00
CA GLN A 466 -2.30 -26.29 -1.20
C GLN A 466 -2.54 -27.53 -2.05
N HIS A 467 -3.09 -28.58 -1.44
CA HIS A 467 -3.46 -29.86 -2.07
C HIS A 467 -4.96 -29.99 -2.29
N GLY A 468 -5.74 -28.93 -2.05
CA GLY A 468 -7.18 -28.90 -2.27
C GLY A 468 -8.02 -29.56 -1.19
N PHE A 469 -7.46 -29.75 0.00
CA PHE A 469 -8.15 -30.27 1.16
C PHE A 469 -8.46 -29.16 2.17
N ILE A 470 -9.62 -29.26 2.81
CA ILE A 470 -10.00 -28.45 3.97
C ILE A 470 -10.34 -29.38 5.14
N LEU A 471 -10.13 -28.89 6.35
CA LEU A 471 -10.60 -29.56 7.56
C LEU A 471 -12.11 -29.34 7.69
N THR A 472 -12.88 -30.43 7.64
CA THR A 472 -14.35 -30.34 7.60
C THR A 472 -14.94 -30.01 8.96
N PHE A 473 -14.34 -30.51 10.04
CA PHE A 473 -14.86 -30.35 11.39
C PHE A 473 -13.76 -29.78 12.28
N PRO A 474 -13.44 -28.48 12.17
CA PRO A 474 -12.45 -27.80 13.02
C PRO A 474 -12.97 -27.61 14.45
N ASP A 475 -12.09 -27.23 15.37
CA ASP A 475 -12.51 -26.91 16.74
C ASP A 475 -13.53 -25.76 16.75
N GLY A 476 -14.51 -25.83 17.66
CA GLY A 476 -15.59 -24.84 17.79
C GLY A 476 -16.67 -24.89 16.71
N ASN A 477 -16.71 -25.91 15.84
CA ASN A 477 -17.82 -26.05 14.87
C ASN A 477 -19.14 -26.48 15.54
N GLU A 478 -20.26 -26.04 14.96
CA GLU A 478 -21.61 -26.31 15.46
C GLU A 478 -22.38 -27.38 14.67
N TYR A 479 -21.73 -28.00 13.66
CA TYR A 479 -22.40 -28.83 12.64
C TYR A 479 -22.79 -30.22 13.15
N LEU A 480 -21.98 -30.85 13.99
CA LEU A 480 -22.30 -32.12 14.62
C LEU A 480 -22.97 -31.90 15.99
N SER A 481 -23.96 -32.72 16.32
CA SER A 481 -24.57 -32.75 17.65
C SER A 481 -23.80 -33.73 18.56
N GLY A 482 -23.03 -33.24 19.54
CA GLY A 482 -22.28 -34.10 20.46
C GLY A 482 -21.30 -33.33 21.34
N GLU A 483 -20.66 -34.02 22.30
CA GLU A 483 -19.61 -33.45 23.16
C GLU A 483 -18.26 -33.28 22.44
N ASP A 484 -18.00 -34.07 21.39
CA ASP A 484 -16.84 -33.94 20.49
C ASP A 484 -17.32 -33.59 19.08
N THR A 485 -17.31 -32.31 18.71
CA THR A 485 -17.61 -31.87 17.33
C THR A 485 -16.36 -31.76 16.46
N TYR A 486 -15.17 -31.86 17.07
CA TYR A 486 -13.88 -31.67 16.40
C TYR A 486 -13.31 -33.00 15.87
N GLU A 487 -13.09 -33.09 14.56
CA GLU A 487 -12.54 -34.28 13.90
C GLU A 487 -11.23 -33.94 13.15
N PRO A 488 -10.07 -33.84 13.83
CA PRO A 488 -8.78 -33.52 13.20
C PRO A 488 -8.32 -34.53 12.14
N TRP A 489 -8.96 -35.70 12.08
CA TRP A 489 -8.69 -36.74 11.11
C TRP A 489 -9.50 -36.61 9.81
N HIS A 490 -10.56 -35.79 9.77
CA HIS A 490 -11.53 -35.78 8.69
C HIS A 490 -11.29 -34.64 7.70
N TRP A 491 -10.74 -34.98 6.53
CA TRP A 491 -10.35 -34.01 5.50
C TRP A 491 -11.19 -34.17 4.25
N ARG A 492 -11.75 -33.07 3.76
CA ARG A 492 -12.55 -33.04 2.53
C ARG A 492 -11.77 -32.45 1.37
N TYR A 493 -11.76 -33.14 0.24
CA TYR A 493 -11.29 -32.59 -1.02
C TYR A 493 -12.34 -31.66 -1.64
N VAL A 494 -11.96 -30.41 -1.87
CA VAL A 494 -12.79 -29.36 -2.49
C VAL A 494 -12.13 -28.74 -3.73
N GLY A 495 -10.91 -29.20 -4.06
CA GLY A 495 -10.07 -28.61 -5.11
C GLY A 495 -9.25 -27.42 -4.60
N LYS A 496 -8.06 -27.20 -5.19
CA LYS A 496 -7.07 -26.22 -4.71
C LYS A 496 -7.61 -24.80 -4.64
N ARG A 497 -8.30 -24.35 -5.68
CA ARG A 497 -8.80 -22.97 -5.74
C ARG A 497 -9.87 -22.71 -4.68
N THR A 498 -10.77 -23.67 -4.44
CA THR A 498 -11.78 -23.55 -3.38
C THR A 498 -11.14 -23.60 -1.99
N ALA A 499 -10.14 -24.46 -1.79
CA ALA A 499 -9.43 -24.55 -0.51
C ALA A 499 -8.61 -23.28 -0.21
N LEU A 500 -7.98 -22.67 -1.22
CA LEU A 500 -7.30 -21.38 -1.10
C LEU A 500 -8.28 -20.25 -0.75
N LEU A 501 -9.41 -20.17 -1.47
CA LEU A 501 -10.45 -19.19 -1.16
C LEU A 501 -10.94 -19.33 0.28
N PHE A 502 -11.16 -20.56 0.76
CA PHE A 502 -11.52 -20.81 2.15
C PHE A 502 -10.42 -20.36 3.12
N ARG A 503 -9.14 -20.56 2.79
CA ARG A 503 -8.01 -20.14 3.64
C ARG A 503 -7.90 -18.62 3.74
N GLU A 504 -8.12 -17.90 2.64
CA GLU A 504 -7.94 -16.45 2.57
C GLU A 504 -9.16 -15.67 3.07
N THR A 505 -10.37 -16.17 2.79
CA THR A 505 -11.60 -15.40 2.99
C THR A 505 -12.69 -16.20 3.71
N GLY A 506 -12.42 -17.46 4.06
CA GLY A 506 -13.41 -18.35 4.64
C GLY A 506 -13.67 -18.03 6.11
N PRO A 507 -14.90 -18.29 6.57
CA PRO A 507 -15.28 -18.11 7.95
C PRO A 507 -14.62 -19.17 8.85
N LEU A 508 -14.07 -18.73 9.99
CA LEU A 508 -13.51 -19.63 10.99
C LEU A 508 -14.60 -20.54 11.57
N GLY A 509 -14.39 -21.84 11.56
CA GLY A 509 -15.31 -22.81 12.18
C GLY A 509 -16.51 -23.22 11.32
N TYR A 510 -16.71 -22.62 10.14
CA TYR A 510 -17.91 -22.84 9.30
C TYR A 510 -17.58 -23.30 7.86
N PRO A 511 -16.80 -24.39 7.67
CA PRO A 511 -16.43 -24.87 6.33
C PRO A 511 -17.62 -25.38 5.51
N GLN A 512 -18.67 -25.92 6.14
CA GLN A 512 -19.86 -26.40 5.40
C GLN A 512 -20.70 -25.24 4.88
N GLU A 513 -20.88 -24.22 5.68
CA GLU A 513 -21.63 -23.01 5.34
C GLU A 513 -20.87 -22.20 4.29
N PHE A 514 -19.53 -22.17 4.37
CA PHE A 514 -18.69 -21.65 3.29
C PHE A 514 -18.98 -22.36 1.96
N LEU A 515 -18.99 -23.70 1.94
CA LEU A 515 -19.29 -24.45 0.72
C LEU A 515 -20.74 -24.22 0.25
N ALA A 516 -21.69 -24.05 1.18
CA ALA A 516 -23.08 -23.70 0.86
C ALA A 516 -23.18 -22.34 0.16
N ALA A 517 -22.40 -21.36 0.63
CA ALA A 517 -22.34 -19.99 0.12
C ALA A 517 -21.23 -19.77 -0.91
N LEU A 518 -20.58 -20.82 -1.43
CA LEU A 518 -19.40 -20.69 -2.28
C LEU A 518 -19.59 -19.70 -3.45
N PRO A 519 -20.73 -19.67 -4.17
CA PRO A 519 -20.93 -18.70 -5.24
C PRO A 519 -20.80 -17.24 -4.78
N CYS A 520 -21.25 -16.92 -3.56
CA CYS A 520 -21.13 -15.58 -2.98
C CYS A 520 -19.66 -15.23 -2.71
N TYR A 521 -18.89 -16.16 -2.11
CA TYR A 521 -17.47 -15.93 -1.87
C TYR A 521 -16.67 -15.81 -3.16
N GLU A 522 -16.99 -16.60 -4.18
CA GLU A 522 -16.37 -16.51 -5.50
C GLU A 522 -16.67 -15.15 -6.17
N GLU A 523 -17.93 -14.70 -6.14
CA GLU A 523 -18.33 -13.39 -6.69
C GLU A 523 -17.64 -12.22 -5.98
N ARG A 524 -17.56 -12.26 -4.65
CA ARG A 524 -16.89 -11.22 -3.86
C ARG A 524 -15.38 -11.21 -4.06
N ALA A 525 -14.74 -12.37 -4.16
CA ALA A 525 -13.31 -12.47 -4.47
C ALA A 525 -13.01 -11.91 -5.87
N LEU A 526 -13.89 -12.13 -6.86
CA LEU A 526 -13.79 -11.52 -8.19
C LEU A 526 -13.92 -9.98 -8.15
N ALA A 527 -14.69 -9.46 -7.19
CA ALA A 527 -14.86 -8.02 -6.96
C ALA A 527 -13.80 -7.41 -6.02
N GLY A 528 -12.86 -8.19 -5.48
CA GLY A 528 -11.85 -7.74 -4.53
C GLY A 528 -12.40 -7.38 -3.14
N LEU A 529 -13.58 -7.89 -2.78
CA LEU A 529 -14.29 -7.57 -1.54
C LEU A 529 -14.06 -8.66 -0.48
N PHE A 530 -13.05 -8.48 0.37
CA PHE A 530 -12.68 -9.41 1.44
C PHE A 530 -13.35 -9.03 2.78
N VAL A 531 -13.72 -10.03 3.58
CA VAL A 531 -14.28 -9.81 4.93
C VAL A 531 -13.16 -9.43 5.89
N THR A 532 -13.29 -8.30 6.58
CA THR A 532 -12.31 -7.88 7.59
C THR A 532 -12.69 -8.34 9.00
N VAL A 533 -11.71 -8.43 9.89
CA VAL A 533 -11.92 -8.92 11.26
C VAL A 533 -12.90 -8.00 11.99
N GLY A 534 -14.04 -8.54 12.40
CA GLY A 534 -15.10 -7.82 13.11
C GLY A 534 -16.29 -7.40 12.23
N GLU A 535 -16.20 -7.56 10.91
CA GLU A 535 -17.34 -7.36 10.01
C GLU A 535 -18.27 -8.57 9.97
N GLN A 536 -19.56 -8.30 9.72
CA GLN A 536 -20.54 -9.36 9.51
C GLN A 536 -20.27 -10.06 8.17
N ASP A 537 -20.14 -11.38 8.20
CA ASP A 537 -20.02 -12.17 6.97
C ASP A 537 -21.35 -12.17 6.21
N VAL A 538 -21.41 -11.37 5.14
CA VAL A 538 -22.59 -11.20 4.29
C VAL A 538 -22.96 -12.48 3.56
N CYS A 539 -21.98 -13.31 3.19
CA CYS A 539 -22.24 -14.58 2.53
C CYS A 539 -22.91 -15.55 3.50
N LEU A 540 -22.41 -15.64 4.74
CA LEU A 540 -23.05 -16.45 5.78
C LEU A 540 -24.40 -15.91 6.24
N ALA A 541 -24.61 -14.60 6.26
CA ALA A 541 -25.88 -14.00 6.69
C ALA A 541 -27.07 -14.46 5.84
N THR A 542 -26.82 -14.86 4.59
CA THR A 542 -27.84 -15.37 3.67
C THR A 542 -28.05 -16.88 3.76
N VAL A 543 -27.13 -17.62 4.37
CA VAL A 543 -27.27 -19.05 4.67
C VAL A 543 -28.13 -19.16 5.93
N GLN A 544 -29.42 -19.45 5.75
CA GLN A 544 -30.36 -19.58 6.88
C GLN A 544 -29.79 -20.52 7.95
N LYS A 545 -29.55 -20.01 9.17
CA LYS A 545 -29.33 -20.86 10.36
C LYS A 545 -30.60 -21.69 10.57
N GLN A 546 -30.62 -22.93 10.09
CA GLN A 546 -31.69 -23.84 10.47
C GLN A 546 -31.50 -24.21 11.95
N PRO A 547 -32.56 -24.11 12.79
CA PRO A 547 -32.47 -24.49 14.18
C PRO A 547 -32.20 -25.99 14.31
N LYS A 548 -31.39 -26.39 15.30
CA LYS A 548 -31.22 -27.78 15.74
C LYS A 548 -32.59 -28.36 16.11
N THR A 549 -33.30 -28.98 15.16
CA THR A 549 -34.43 -29.83 15.52
C THR A 549 -33.86 -31.11 16.11
N ALA A 550 -33.90 -31.17 17.45
CA ALA A 550 -33.73 -32.40 18.18
C ALA A 550 -34.67 -33.44 17.57
N ALA A 551 -34.11 -34.50 17.00
CA ALA A 551 -34.84 -35.69 16.66
C ALA A 551 -35.29 -36.36 17.97
N VAL A 552 -36.44 -35.94 18.49
CA VAL A 552 -37.26 -36.73 19.41
C VAL A 552 -38.49 -37.16 18.62
N LEU A 553 -38.30 -38.19 17.80
CA LEU A 553 -39.39 -39.10 17.47
C LEU A 553 -39.49 -40.10 18.63
N SER A 554 -40.26 -39.75 19.65
CA SER A 554 -40.79 -40.73 20.60
C SER A 554 -42.31 -40.82 20.42
N GLU A 555 -42.71 -41.95 19.84
CA GLU A 555 -43.91 -42.73 20.18
C GLU A 555 -45.29 -42.06 20.03
N SER A 556 -45.95 -42.35 18.91
CA SER A 556 -47.40 -42.61 18.91
C SER A 556 -47.63 -44.11 18.69
N ALA A 557 -47.63 -44.86 19.79
CA ALA A 557 -48.26 -46.16 19.89
C ALA A 557 -49.21 -46.09 21.10
N ASP A 558 -50.44 -45.64 20.85
CA ASP A 558 -51.69 -46.11 21.50
C ASP A 558 -52.86 -45.26 20.97
N GLY A 559 -53.82 -45.94 20.34
CA GLY A 559 -55.02 -45.38 19.70
C GLY A 559 -55.52 -46.23 18.55
#